data_AF-A0A957W9S9-F1
#
_entry.id   AF-A0A957W9S9-F1
#
_cell.length_a   1.000
_cell.length_b   1.000
_cell.length_c   1.000
_cell.angle_alpha   90.00
_cell.angle_beta   90.00
_cell.angle_gamma   90.00
#
_symmetry.space_group_name_H-M   'P 1'
#
loop_
_entity.id
_entity.type
_entity.pdbx_description
1 polymer ?
#
loop_
_entity_poly.entity_id
_entity_poly.type
_entity_poly.pdbx_seq_one_letter_code
_entity_poly.pdbx_strand_id
1 'polypeptide(L)'
;MQPKLTHPAGRPTAASTGSPAVQPAVRPLLSTPASVILLVAVSMFAIAPLFYPGFIQTHSGFVSVWNVIDLRANLGHLTWTPHLATTFDPFRSDGLLPYYLAALLPLTPIAAIKFILGFGWLMGGLGVFLWLKSWLGGSGALVAGVVYTYLPYQIVNVYVRGAWGETLFWGLLPWAILAATYLVTTPRLILLPIAAAFWLALGLSQLGLTIFGLIFMAAMLLTIHRPQAFLPLLAAVLGTGGAALIYWLLLPHTIFQPAPTPFTDHFLYPFQLFSARWGFGASQPGWNDGLSLQ
;
A
#
# COMPACT_ATOMS: atom_id res chain seq x y z
N MET A 1 36.48 -79.84 -37.04
CA MET A 1 36.15 -78.97 -38.18
C MET A 1 35.40 -77.74 -37.67
N GLN A 2 36.01 -76.57 -37.79
CA GLN A 2 35.39 -75.24 -37.60
C GLN A 2 34.44 -74.90 -38.80
N PRO A 3 33.83 -73.70 -38.93
CA PRO A 3 32.91 -72.98 -38.02
C PRO A 3 31.72 -72.33 -38.79
N LYS A 4 30.72 -71.76 -38.08
CA LYS A 4 29.79 -70.68 -38.53
C LYS A 4 28.80 -70.36 -37.42
N LEU A 5 28.30 -69.14 -37.13
CA LEU A 5 28.68 -67.74 -37.34
C LEU A 5 27.62 -66.94 -36.53
N THR A 6 28.06 -66.06 -35.62
CA THR A 6 27.51 -64.73 -35.24
C THR A 6 25.99 -64.45 -35.31
N HIS A 7 25.37 -64.08 -34.18
CA HIS A 7 24.88 -62.71 -33.86
C HIS A 7 24.03 -62.68 -32.56
N PRO A 8 24.34 -61.83 -31.56
CA PRO A 8 23.39 -61.45 -30.51
C PRO A 8 22.61 -60.18 -30.91
N ALA A 9 21.28 -60.26 -30.90
CA ALA A 9 20.39 -59.13 -31.17
C ALA A 9 20.19 -58.25 -29.92
N GLY A 10 20.51 -56.97 -30.07
CA GLY A 10 19.73 -55.85 -29.52
C GLY A 10 19.74 -55.61 -28.01
N ARG A 11 20.71 -54.82 -27.53
CA ARG A 11 20.51 -53.97 -26.33
C ARG A 11 19.58 -52.82 -26.72
N PRO A 12 18.51 -52.50 -25.95
CA PRO A 12 17.84 -51.22 -26.08
C PRO A 12 18.76 -50.10 -25.58
N THR A 13 18.95 -49.12 -26.44
CA THR A 13 19.75 -47.91 -26.30
C THR A 13 19.32 -47.05 -25.11
N ALA A 14 20.32 -46.51 -24.43
CA ALA A 14 20.22 -45.60 -23.31
C ALA A 14 19.34 -44.38 -23.61
N ALA A 15 18.57 -44.00 -22.59
CA ALA A 15 17.78 -42.80 -22.51
C ALA A 15 18.59 -41.55 -22.89
N SER A 16 18.09 -40.79 -23.86
CA SER A 16 18.51 -39.42 -24.09
C SER A 16 18.00 -38.56 -22.92
N THR A 17 18.86 -38.34 -21.94
CA THR A 17 18.67 -37.32 -20.91
C THR A 17 18.79 -35.95 -21.58
N GLY A 18 17.65 -35.41 -22.03
CA GLY A 18 17.52 -34.00 -22.37
C GLY A 18 17.84 -33.18 -21.12
N SER A 19 19.03 -32.59 -21.09
CA SER A 19 19.41 -31.62 -20.08
C SER A 19 18.39 -30.47 -20.14
N PRO A 20 17.71 -30.10 -19.05
CA PRO A 20 16.83 -28.95 -19.07
C PRO A 20 17.69 -27.72 -19.35
N ALA A 21 17.41 -27.07 -20.49
CA ALA A 21 18.06 -25.82 -20.87
C ALA A 21 17.89 -24.81 -19.72
N VAL A 22 18.99 -24.53 -19.03
CA VAL A 22 19.08 -23.44 -18.05
C VAL A 22 18.82 -22.16 -18.83
N GLN A 23 17.64 -21.57 -18.69
CA GLN A 23 17.35 -20.27 -19.28
C GLN A 23 18.40 -19.27 -18.78
N PRO A 24 19.02 -18.48 -19.68
CA PRO A 24 20.05 -17.53 -19.25
C PRO A 24 19.43 -16.51 -18.30
N ALA A 25 19.94 -16.47 -17.07
CA ALA A 25 19.57 -15.45 -16.11
C ALA A 25 19.89 -14.07 -16.70
N VAL A 26 18.85 -13.31 -17.03
CA VAL A 26 18.98 -11.93 -17.49
C VAL A 26 19.72 -11.16 -16.40
N ARG A 27 20.96 -10.74 -16.68
CA ARG A 27 21.74 -9.97 -15.73
C ARG A 27 21.01 -8.65 -15.46
N PRO A 28 20.86 -8.25 -14.19
CA PRO A 28 20.20 -6.98 -13.87
C PRO A 28 21.02 -5.84 -14.46
N LEU A 29 20.33 -4.88 -15.08
CA LEU A 29 20.98 -3.73 -15.74
C LEU A 29 21.65 -2.79 -14.74
N LEU A 30 21.14 -2.76 -13.50
CA LEU A 30 21.62 -1.96 -12.39
C LEU A 30 21.77 -2.82 -11.13
N SER A 31 22.71 -2.44 -10.26
CA SER A 31 22.80 -3.03 -8.93
C SER A 31 21.59 -2.63 -8.08
N THR A 32 21.25 -3.43 -7.06
CA THR A 32 20.15 -3.09 -6.14
C THR A 32 20.25 -1.68 -5.55
N PRO A 33 21.40 -1.24 -4.99
CA PRO A 33 21.49 0.12 -4.44
C PRO A 33 21.31 1.19 -5.53
N ALA A 34 21.84 0.98 -6.74
CA ALA A 34 21.65 1.91 -7.84
C ALA A 34 20.17 2.01 -8.25
N SER A 35 19.43 0.90 -8.30
CA SER A 35 17.98 0.92 -8.55
C SER A 35 17.22 1.67 -7.47
N VAL A 36 17.57 1.49 -6.19
CA VAL A 36 16.92 2.23 -5.09
C VAL A 36 17.19 3.72 -5.20
N ILE A 37 18.44 4.13 -5.44
CA ILE A 37 18.82 5.54 -5.61
C ILE A 37 18.05 6.15 -6.77
N LEU A 38 17.99 5.46 -7.91
CA LEU A 38 17.25 5.92 -9.08
C LEU A 38 15.75 6.04 -8.79
N LEU A 39 15.16 5.05 -8.11
CA LEU A 39 13.76 5.11 -7.71
C LEU A 39 13.48 6.31 -6.80
N VAL A 40 14.31 6.54 -5.78
CA VAL A 40 14.18 7.71 -4.90
C VAL A 40 14.28 9.00 -5.71
N ALA A 41 15.30 9.13 -6.57
CA ALA A 41 15.48 10.31 -7.42
C ALA A 41 14.27 10.54 -8.34
N VAL A 42 13.70 9.49 -8.90
CA VAL A 42 12.51 9.57 -9.75
C VAL A 42 11.25 9.90 -8.94
N SER A 43 11.08 9.35 -7.75
CA SER A 43 9.97 9.70 -6.85
C SER A 43 10.06 11.13 -6.35
N MET A 44 11.26 11.72 -6.26
CA MET A 44 11.42 13.12 -5.89
C MET A 44 10.74 14.07 -6.87
N PHE A 45 10.62 13.75 -8.17
CA PHE A 45 9.85 14.59 -9.09
C PHE A 45 8.34 14.58 -8.78
N ALA A 46 7.79 13.44 -8.37
CA ALA A 46 6.40 13.34 -7.95
C ALA A 46 6.14 14.07 -6.62
N ILE A 47 7.12 14.08 -5.70
CA ILE A 47 7.03 14.69 -4.36
C ILE A 47 7.41 16.19 -4.41
N ALA A 48 8.19 16.63 -5.40
CA ALA A 48 8.71 17.99 -5.52
C ALA A 48 7.65 19.10 -5.29
N PRO A 49 6.40 18.99 -5.81
CA PRO A 49 5.39 20.01 -5.56
C PRO A 49 5.03 20.22 -4.08
N LEU A 50 5.23 19.23 -3.20
CA LEU A 50 5.02 19.41 -1.75
C LEU A 50 5.97 20.44 -1.15
N PHE A 51 7.14 20.68 -1.76
CA PHE A 51 8.13 21.64 -1.27
C PHE A 51 7.82 23.09 -1.63
N TYR A 52 6.81 23.36 -2.48
CA TYR A 52 6.40 24.75 -2.74
C TYR A 52 5.95 25.45 -1.44
N PRO A 53 6.21 26.77 -1.30
CA PRO A 53 5.80 27.51 -0.11
C PRO A 53 4.27 27.54 0.04
N GLY A 54 3.79 27.58 1.28
CA GLY A 54 2.35 27.57 1.59
C GLY A 54 1.77 26.17 1.81
N PHE A 55 0.45 26.07 1.87
CA PHE A 55 -0.28 24.80 2.00
C PHE A 55 -0.89 24.39 0.64
N ILE A 56 -1.06 23.09 0.43
CA ILE A 56 -1.56 22.54 -0.83
C ILE A 56 -3.07 22.73 -0.86
N GLN A 57 -3.61 23.23 -1.98
CA GLN A 57 -5.05 23.37 -2.14
C GLN A 57 -5.65 22.01 -2.51
N THR A 58 -6.30 21.38 -1.55
CA THR A 58 -6.95 20.07 -1.69
C THR A 58 -8.40 20.13 -1.22
N HIS A 59 -9.19 19.12 -1.56
CA HIS A 59 -10.58 19.01 -1.10
C HIS A 59 -10.68 18.94 0.43
N SER A 60 -9.71 18.31 1.11
CA SER A 60 -9.64 18.28 2.58
C SER A 60 -9.31 19.64 3.21
N GLY A 61 -8.84 20.61 2.43
CA GLY A 61 -8.51 21.96 2.92
C GLY A 61 -7.59 21.92 4.14
N PHE A 62 -7.88 22.77 5.14
CA PHE A 62 -7.06 22.90 6.35
C PHE A 62 -7.47 21.95 7.49
N VAL A 63 -8.36 20.97 7.25
CA VAL A 63 -8.84 20.04 8.29
C VAL A 63 -7.68 19.35 9.00
N SER A 64 -6.69 18.85 8.25
CA SER A 64 -5.50 18.21 8.82
C SER A 64 -4.65 19.19 9.64
N VAL A 65 -4.48 20.43 9.17
CA VAL A 65 -3.70 21.47 9.86
C VAL A 65 -4.30 21.82 11.22
N TRP A 66 -5.61 22.08 11.27
CA TRP A 66 -6.28 22.45 12.52
C TRP A 66 -6.22 21.33 13.56
N ASN A 67 -6.51 20.10 13.14
CA ASN A 67 -6.49 18.95 14.05
C ASN A 67 -5.06 18.58 14.51
N VAL A 68 -4.01 18.80 13.70
CA VAL A 68 -2.61 18.62 14.16
C VAL A 68 -2.23 19.67 15.20
N ILE A 69 -2.65 20.93 15.01
CA ILE A 69 -2.40 22.01 16.00
C ILE A 69 -3.09 21.67 17.31
N ASP A 70 -4.36 21.24 17.25
CA ASP A 70 -5.13 20.85 18.42
C ASP A 70 -4.53 19.62 19.13
N LEU A 71 -4.16 18.57 18.40
CA LEU A 71 -3.49 17.40 18.98
C LEU A 71 -2.19 17.79 19.68
N ARG A 72 -1.38 18.67 19.10
CA ARG A 72 -0.14 19.15 19.74
C ARG A 72 -0.38 19.84 21.07
N ALA A 73 -1.46 20.60 21.19
CA ALA A 73 -1.86 21.23 22.45
C ALA A 73 -2.35 20.20 23.49
N ASN A 74 -2.83 19.04 23.03
CA ASN A 74 -3.51 18.03 23.82
C ASN A 74 -2.82 16.65 23.80
N LEU A 75 -1.51 16.56 23.53
CA LEU A 75 -0.78 15.29 23.35
C LEU A 75 -0.92 14.28 24.51
N GLY A 76 -1.27 14.74 25.72
CA GLY A 76 -1.52 13.90 26.89
C GLY A 76 -2.91 13.25 26.93
N HIS A 77 -3.84 13.65 26.07
CA HIS A 77 -5.20 13.12 26.03
C HIS A 77 -5.25 11.87 25.14
N LEU A 78 -5.15 10.70 25.77
CA LEU A 78 -5.17 9.40 25.06
C LEU A 78 -6.47 9.15 24.29
N THR A 79 -7.56 9.83 24.64
CA THR A 79 -8.87 9.75 23.96
C THR A 79 -9.02 10.72 22.80
N TRP A 80 -7.95 11.42 22.41
CA TRP A 80 -8.03 12.42 21.35
C TRP A 80 -8.40 11.79 20.01
N THR A 81 -9.34 12.43 19.31
CA THR A 81 -9.74 12.09 17.94
C THR A 81 -9.94 13.37 17.13
N PRO A 82 -9.75 13.32 15.79
CA PRO A 82 -10.00 14.47 14.93
C PRO A 82 -11.46 14.93 15.06
N HIS A 83 -11.68 16.22 15.27
CA HIS A 83 -13.03 16.76 15.48
C HIS A 83 -13.21 18.19 14.97
N LEU A 84 -12.11 18.88 14.62
CA LEU A 84 -12.20 20.23 14.07
C LEU A 84 -12.56 20.17 12.59
N ALA A 85 -13.70 20.77 12.22
CA ALA A 85 -14.24 20.81 10.86
C ALA A 85 -14.43 19.41 10.22
N THR A 86 -14.53 18.36 11.03
CA THR A 86 -14.73 16.98 10.59
C THR A 86 -15.46 16.17 11.64
N THR A 87 -16.22 15.17 11.20
CA THR A 87 -16.78 14.13 12.07
C THR A 87 -15.98 12.86 11.85
N PHE A 88 -15.26 12.41 12.88
CA PHE A 88 -14.39 11.26 12.75
C PHE A 88 -15.16 9.93 12.70
N ASP A 89 -14.94 9.19 11.63
CA ASP A 89 -15.44 7.83 11.38
C ASP A 89 -14.23 6.94 11.02
N PRO A 90 -13.86 5.94 11.84
CA PRO A 90 -12.71 5.08 11.58
C PRO A 90 -12.71 4.40 10.21
N PHE A 91 -13.89 4.13 9.65
CA PHE A 91 -14.02 3.39 8.41
C PHE A 91 -13.86 4.27 7.17
N ARG A 92 -14.05 5.59 7.31
CA ARG A 92 -14.14 6.53 6.18
C ARG A 92 -13.19 7.72 6.28
N SER A 93 -12.84 8.14 7.50
CA SER A 93 -11.99 9.31 7.75
C SER A 93 -10.52 8.96 7.66
N ASP A 94 -9.66 9.98 7.55
CA ASP A 94 -8.23 9.79 7.79
C ASP A 94 -8.02 9.30 9.22
N GLY A 95 -7.33 8.16 9.38
CA GLY A 95 -7.10 7.51 10.67
C GLY A 95 -6.15 8.29 11.58
N LEU A 96 -5.92 7.77 12.79
CA LEU A 96 -5.13 8.43 13.83
C LEU A 96 -3.63 8.52 13.52
N LEU A 97 -3.06 7.54 12.81
CA LEU A 97 -1.61 7.46 12.56
C LEU A 97 -1.02 8.74 11.93
N PRO A 98 -1.55 9.28 10.81
CA PRO A 98 -1.01 10.51 10.22
C PRO A 98 -1.01 11.69 11.20
N TYR A 99 -2.06 11.85 12.03
CA TYR A 99 -2.14 12.92 13.03
C TYR A 99 -1.06 12.79 14.09
N TYR A 100 -0.91 11.60 14.69
CA TYR A 100 0.10 11.38 15.74
C TYR A 100 1.52 11.50 15.18
N LEU A 101 1.79 10.96 13.99
CA LEU A 101 3.10 11.13 13.35
C LEU A 101 3.40 12.61 13.09
N ALA A 102 2.46 13.37 12.54
CA ALA A 102 2.64 14.80 12.28
C ALA A 102 2.78 15.63 13.57
N ALA A 103 2.03 15.28 14.62
CA ALA A 103 2.09 15.97 15.91
C ALA A 103 3.45 15.80 16.61
N LEU A 104 4.05 14.61 16.51
CA LEU A 104 5.34 14.28 17.14
C LEU A 104 6.56 14.82 16.37
N LEU A 105 6.41 15.19 15.09
CA LEU A 105 7.51 15.77 14.32
C LEU A 105 7.83 17.19 14.81
N PRO A 106 9.12 17.54 15.03
CA PRO A 106 9.55 18.89 15.44
C PRO A 106 9.56 19.88 14.26
N LEU A 107 8.51 19.85 13.43
CA LEU A 107 8.29 20.70 12.27
C LEU A 107 7.06 21.57 12.50
N THR A 108 6.88 22.64 11.72
CA THR A 108 5.58 23.34 11.69
C THR A 108 4.47 22.38 11.23
N PRO A 109 3.20 22.56 11.64
CA PRO A 109 2.11 21.65 11.26
C PRO A 109 2.00 21.44 9.75
N ILE A 110 2.16 22.52 8.97
CA ILE A 110 2.15 22.49 7.50
C ILE A 110 3.31 21.63 6.96
N ALA A 111 4.53 21.83 7.47
CA ALA A 111 5.69 21.06 7.04
C ALA A 111 5.58 19.58 7.46
N ALA A 112 5.03 19.30 8.64
CA ALA A 112 4.79 17.94 9.12
C ALA A 112 3.80 17.19 8.21
N ILE A 113 2.68 17.81 7.84
CA ILE A 113 1.68 17.20 6.93
C ILE A 113 2.31 16.88 5.57
N LYS A 114 3.05 17.84 5.00
CA LYS A 114 3.76 17.66 3.72
C LYS A 114 4.80 16.55 3.80
N PHE A 115 5.52 16.46 4.91
CA PHE A 115 6.47 15.38 5.16
C PHE A 115 5.76 14.03 5.20
N ILE A 116 4.63 13.91 5.91
CA ILE A 116 3.87 12.65 6.00
C ILE A 116 3.32 12.23 4.63
N LEU A 117 2.79 13.16 3.84
CA LEU A 117 2.35 12.90 2.46
C LEU A 117 3.49 12.39 1.58
N GLY A 118 4.62 13.10 1.57
CA GLY A 118 5.80 12.71 0.79
C GLY A 118 6.41 11.39 1.27
N PHE A 119 6.43 11.16 2.57
CA PHE A 119 6.90 9.92 3.18
C PHE A 119 6.04 8.72 2.77
N GLY A 120 4.71 8.83 2.89
CA GLY A 120 3.79 7.78 2.46
C GLY A 120 3.99 7.44 0.98
N TRP A 121 4.07 8.46 0.13
CA TRP A 121 4.29 8.28 -1.30
C TRP A 121 5.61 7.55 -1.61
N LEU A 122 6.72 8.01 -1.01
CA LEU A 122 8.04 7.42 -1.20
C LEU A 122 8.09 5.96 -0.70
N MET A 123 7.52 5.71 0.49
CA MET A 123 7.47 4.38 1.06
C MET A 123 6.69 3.42 0.16
N GLY A 124 5.62 3.87 -0.48
CA GLY A 124 4.85 3.03 -1.41
C GLY A 124 5.70 2.51 -2.57
N GLY A 125 6.41 3.41 -3.26
CA GLY A 125 7.30 3.03 -4.36
C GLY A 125 8.42 2.08 -3.92
N LEU A 126 9.08 2.37 -2.80
CA LEU A 126 10.15 1.52 -2.25
C LEU A 126 9.64 0.16 -1.79
N GLY A 127 8.46 0.11 -1.17
CA GLY A 127 7.84 -1.13 -0.73
C GLY A 127 7.48 -2.04 -1.90
N VAL A 128 6.94 -1.49 -2.99
CA VAL A 128 6.67 -2.25 -4.23
C VAL A 128 7.97 -2.78 -4.84
N PHE A 129 9.02 -1.95 -4.90
CA PHE A 129 10.33 -2.38 -5.39
C PHE A 129 10.85 -3.57 -4.58
N LEU A 130 10.88 -3.48 -3.26
CA LEU A 130 11.41 -4.55 -2.41
C LEU A 130 10.55 -5.82 -2.47
N TRP A 131 9.23 -5.68 -2.50
CA TRP A 131 8.29 -6.79 -2.62
C TRP A 131 8.47 -7.56 -3.94
N LEU A 132 8.51 -6.85 -5.07
CA LEU A 132 8.52 -7.49 -6.38
C LEU A 132 9.92 -7.89 -6.86
N LYS A 133 10.98 -7.46 -6.17
CA LYS A 133 12.37 -7.76 -6.55
C LYS A 133 12.66 -9.26 -6.67
N SER A 134 12.10 -10.08 -5.78
CA SER A 134 12.30 -11.54 -5.83
C SER A 134 11.53 -12.22 -6.97
N TRP A 135 10.51 -11.55 -7.54
CA TRP A 135 9.64 -12.09 -8.59
C TRP A 135 10.05 -11.58 -9.98
N LEU A 136 10.31 -10.28 -10.11
CA LEU A 136 10.58 -9.59 -11.38
C LEU A 136 12.06 -9.25 -11.59
N GLY A 137 12.92 -9.58 -10.63
CA GLY A 137 14.32 -9.14 -10.61
C GLY A 137 14.47 -7.64 -10.35
N GLY A 138 15.72 -7.15 -10.33
CA GLY A 138 16.03 -5.77 -9.96
C GLY A 138 15.50 -4.72 -10.94
N SER A 139 15.57 -4.98 -12.24
CA SER A 139 15.10 -4.04 -13.28
C SER A 139 13.56 -4.02 -13.36
N GLY A 140 12.90 -5.19 -13.31
CA GLY A 140 11.44 -5.26 -13.34
C GLY A 140 10.81 -4.64 -12.10
N ALA A 141 11.39 -4.86 -10.92
CA ALA A 141 10.93 -4.23 -9.69
C ALA A 141 11.14 -2.71 -9.68
N LEU A 142 12.22 -2.20 -10.28
CA LEU A 142 12.43 -0.76 -10.44
C LEU A 142 11.31 -0.14 -11.28
N VAL A 143 11.00 -0.74 -12.44
CA VAL A 143 9.90 -0.29 -13.30
C VAL A 143 8.58 -0.32 -12.53
N ALA A 144 8.31 -1.41 -11.79
CA ALA A 144 7.09 -1.51 -10.99
C ALA A 144 6.98 -0.41 -9.91
N GLY A 145 8.08 -0.11 -9.19
CA GLY A 145 8.12 0.98 -8.21
C GLY A 145 7.93 2.36 -8.83
N VAL A 146 8.49 2.61 -10.02
CA VAL A 146 8.28 3.85 -10.77
C VAL A 146 6.82 3.95 -11.22
N VAL A 147 6.26 2.92 -11.83
CA VAL A 147 4.84 2.89 -12.25
C VAL A 147 3.93 3.13 -11.05
N TYR A 148 4.19 2.47 -9.92
CA TYR A 148 3.43 2.67 -8.69
C TYR A 148 3.46 4.12 -8.20
N THR A 149 4.64 4.76 -8.25
CA THR A 149 4.83 6.16 -7.85
C THR A 149 3.97 7.11 -8.70
N TYR A 150 3.83 6.84 -10.00
CA TYR A 150 3.08 7.68 -10.92
C TYR A 150 1.67 7.16 -11.23
N LEU A 151 1.14 6.24 -10.40
CA LEU A 151 -0.24 5.83 -10.54
C LEU A 151 -1.14 7.06 -10.38
N PRO A 152 -2.05 7.32 -11.34
CA PRO A 152 -2.83 8.56 -11.32
C PRO A 152 -3.64 8.74 -10.02
N TYR A 153 -4.19 7.65 -9.49
CA TYR A 153 -4.84 7.67 -8.18
C TYR A 153 -3.94 8.18 -7.03
N GLN A 154 -2.63 7.86 -6.99
CA GLN A 154 -1.71 8.42 -5.96
C GLN A 154 -1.60 9.94 -6.07
N ILE A 155 -1.48 10.43 -7.30
CA ILE A 155 -1.40 11.86 -7.61
C ILE A 155 -2.68 12.58 -7.17
N VAL A 156 -3.84 12.03 -7.52
CA VAL A 156 -5.16 12.55 -7.09
C VAL A 156 -5.28 12.54 -5.57
N ASN A 157 -4.84 11.46 -4.92
CA ASN A 157 -4.97 11.32 -3.48
C ASN A 157 -4.21 12.41 -2.70
N VAL A 158 -3.01 12.75 -3.17
CA VAL A 158 -2.15 13.76 -2.54
C VAL A 158 -2.51 15.18 -2.95
N TYR A 159 -2.65 15.45 -4.26
CA TYR A 159 -2.74 16.81 -4.78
C TYR A 159 -4.16 17.32 -5.02
N VAL A 160 -5.15 16.43 -5.15
CA VAL A 160 -6.55 16.83 -5.35
C VAL A 160 -7.33 16.62 -4.06
N ARG A 161 -7.29 15.41 -3.52
CA ARG A 161 -8.08 15.04 -2.33
C ARG A 161 -7.42 15.51 -1.04
N GLY A 162 -6.09 15.36 -0.92
CA GLY A 162 -5.38 15.60 0.34
C GLY A 162 -5.71 14.55 1.40
N ALA A 163 -6.06 13.33 0.98
CA ALA A 163 -6.38 12.20 1.88
C ALA A 163 -5.09 11.53 2.33
N TRP A 164 -4.44 12.17 3.30
CA TRP A 164 -3.14 11.75 3.83
C TRP A 164 -3.16 10.44 4.63
N GLY A 165 -4.29 10.04 5.22
CA GLY A 165 -4.45 8.71 5.84
C GLY A 165 -4.47 7.61 4.80
N GLU A 166 -5.18 7.82 3.69
CA GLU A 166 -5.14 6.92 2.53
C GLU A 166 -3.74 6.89 1.90
N THR A 167 -3.05 8.02 1.82
CA THR A 167 -1.68 8.11 1.27
C THR A 167 -0.70 7.27 2.10
N LEU A 168 -0.78 7.33 3.44
CA LEU A 168 0.01 6.45 4.31
C LEU A 168 -0.38 4.98 4.15
N PHE A 169 -1.69 4.67 4.06
CA PHE A 169 -2.16 3.31 3.83
C PHE A 169 -1.52 2.71 2.57
N TRP A 170 -1.63 3.40 1.43
CA TRP A 170 -1.04 2.95 0.18
C TRP A 170 0.48 2.90 0.25
N GLY A 171 1.11 3.86 0.95
CA GLY A 171 2.54 3.86 1.22
C GLY A 171 3.06 2.64 1.97
N LEU A 172 2.30 2.15 2.96
CA LEU A 172 2.69 1.08 3.86
C LEU A 172 2.18 -0.30 3.42
N LEU A 173 1.15 -0.38 2.58
CA LEU A 173 0.54 -1.64 2.15
C LEU A 173 1.56 -2.60 1.50
N PRO A 174 2.44 -2.17 0.56
CA PRO A 174 3.45 -3.05 -0.01
C PRO A 174 4.43 -3.62 1.04
N TRP A 175 4.69 -2.88 2.13
CA TRP A 175 5.54 -3.35 3.23
C TRP A 175 4.83 -4.39 4.09
N ALA A 176 3.53 -4.21 4.35
CA ALA A 176 2.71 -5.23 5.02
C ALA A 176 2.68 -6.53 4.21
N ILE A 177 2.56 -6.41 2.88
CA ILE A 177 2.61 -7.56 1.97
C ILE A 177 3.99 -8.20 1.98
N LEU A 178 5.06 -7.43 1.87
CA LEU A 178 6.43 -7.91 1.96
C LEU A 178 6.68 -8.67 3.27
N ALA A 179 6.27 -8.12 4.42
CA ALA A 179 6.40 -8.78 5.72
C ALA A 179 5.63 -10.11 5.77
N ALA A 180 4.43 -10.17 5.19
CA ALA A 180 3.66 -11.40 5.05
C ALA A 180 4.37 -12.44 4.16
N THR A 181 4.99 -12.02 3.05
CA THR A 181 5.75 -12.95 2.20
C THR A 181 6.96 -13.54 2.91
N TYR A 182 7.64 -12.78 3.78
CA TYR A 182 8.73 -13.32 4.60
C TYR A 182 8.24 -14.34 5.63
N LEU A 183 7.05 -14.17 6.20
CA LEU A 183 6.44 -15.17 7.08
C LEU A 183 6.09 -16.46 6.34
N VAL A 184 5.75 -16.38 5.04
CA VAL A 184 5.52 -17.56 4.19
C VAL A 184 6.82 -18.29 3.88
N THR A 185 7.87 -17.57 3.46
CA THR A 185 9.13 -18.20 3.02
C THR A 185 10.02 -18.63 4.17
N THR A 186 9.98 -17.89 5.27
CA THR A 186 10.82 -18.10 6.46
C THR A 186 9.96 -17.94 7.72
N PRO A 187 9.13 -18.95 8.07
CA PRO A 187 8.16 -18.85 9.16
C PRO A 187 8.88 -18.81 10.52
N ARG A 188 9.23 -17.60 10.95
CA ARG A 188 9.82 -17.34 12.26
C ARG A 188 8.86 -16.49 13.07
N LEU A 189 8.49 -16.95 14.27
CA LEU A 189 7.55 -16.24 15.15
C LEU A 189 8.02 -14.82 15.50
N ILE A 190 9.33 -14.56 15.48
CA ILE A 190 9.91 -13.23 15.69
C ILE A 190 9.51 -12.21 14.61
N LEU A 191 9.11 -12.66 13.42
CA LEU A 191 8.63 -11.78 12.33
C LEU A 191 7.13 -11.46 12.45
N LEU A 192 6.37 -12.23 13.24
CA LEU A 192 4.95 -12.03 13.47
C LEU A 192 4.64 -10.61 14.02
N PRO A 193 5.30 -10.10 15.08
CA PRO A 193 5.02 -8.76 15.59
C PRO A 193 5.34 -7.68 14.57
N ILE A 194 6.36 -7.86 13.72
CA ILE A 194 6.71 -6.89 12.68
C ILE A 194 5.60 -6.82 11.62
N ALA A 195 5.14 -7.98 11.13
CA ALA A 195 4.02 -8.02 10.19
C ALA A 195 2.73 -7.45 10.81
N ALA A 196 2.43 -7.81 12.06
CA ALA A 196 1.26 -7.29 12.77
C ALA A 196 1.35 -5.76 12.98
N ALA A 197 2.54 -5.22 13.25
CA ALA A 197 2.74 -3.78 13.38
C ALA A 197 2.46 -3.02 12.07
N PHE A 198 2.82 -3.57 10.91
CA PHE A 198 2.43 -2.97 9.63
C PHE A 198 0.91 -2.98 9.44
N TRP A 199 0.22 -4.08 9.74
CA TRP A 199 -1.24 -4.15 9.66
C TRP A 199 -1.95 -3.23 10.66
N LEU A 200 -1.39 -3.08 11.86
CA LEU A 200 -1.83 -2.10 12.84
C LEU A 200 -1.68 -0.68 12.29
N ALA A 201 -0.52 -0.36 11.69
CA ALA A 201 -0.27 0.95 11.08
C ALA A 201 -1.23 1.23 9.90
N LEU A 202 -1.53 0.23 9.08
CA LEU A 202 -2.56 0.35 8.04
C LEU A 202 -3.93 0.68 8.64
N GLY A 203 -4.35 -0.08 9.65
CA GLY A 203 -5.64 0.15 10.31
C GLY A 203 -5.72 1.52 10.98
N LEU A 204 -4.63 1.97 11.60
CA LEU A 204 -4.53 3.31 12.18
C LEU A 204 -4.40 4.42 11.12
N SER A 205 -4.08 4.10 9.86
CA SER A 205 -4.05 5.07 8.76
C SER A 205 -5.42 5.21 8.08
N GLN A 206 -6.07 4.07 7.79
CA GLN A 206 -7.42 4.01 7.22
C GLN A 206 -8.02 2.60 7.45
N LEU A 207 -8.94 2.45 8.41
CA LEU A 207 -9.44 1.12 8.82
C LEU A 207 -10.26 0.46 7.70
N GLY A 208 -11.09 1.24 7.01
CA GLY A 208 -11.94 0.74 5.92
C GLY A 208 -11.12 0.09 4.80
N LEU A 209 -10.07 0.78 4.33
CA LEU A 209 -9.15 0.23 3.32
C LEU A 209 -8.35 -0.96 3.85
N THR A 210 -8.04 -0.99 5.14
CA THR A 210 -7.31 -2.12 5.75
C THR A 210 -8.13 -3.40 5.74
N ILE A 211 -9.44 -3.32 5.93
CA ILE A 211 -10.32 -4.49 5.81
C ILE A 211 -10.28 -5.04 4.37
N PHE A 212 -10.37 -4.17 3.36
CA PHE A 212 -10.23 -4.59 1.97
C PHE A 212 -8.84 -5.14 1.66
N GLY A 213 -7.78 -4.53 2.20
CA GLY A 213 -6.41 -5.04 2.12
C GLY A 213 -6.29 -6.44 2.73
N LEU A 214 -6.93 -6.69 3.87
CA LEU A 214 -6.93 -8.00 4.54
C LEU A 214 -7.65 -9.04 3.69
N ILE A 215 -8.79 -8.69 3.09
CA ILE A 215 -9.52 -9.58 2.16
C ILE A 215 -8.63 -9.91 0.95
N PHE A 216 -7.97 -8.91 0.35
CA PHE A 216 -7.04 -9.11 -0.75
C PHE A 216 -5.87 -10.02 -0.35
N MET A 217 -5.26 -9.77 0.82
CA MET A 217 -4.18 -10.60 1.36
C MET A 217 -4.63 -12.04 1.58
N ALA A 218 -5.81 -12.25 2.13
CA ALA A 218 -6.36 -13.58 2.33
C ALA A 218 -6.62 -14.31 1.02
N ALA A 219 -7.22 -13.64 0.04
CA ALA A 219 -7.42 -14.20 -1.28
C ALA A 219 -6.09 -14.60 -1.93
N MET A 220 -5.08 -13.72 -1.88
CA MET A 220 -3.74 -13.99 -2.43
C MET A 220 -3.06 -15.18 -1.73
N LEU A 221 -3.06 -15.22 -0.40
CA LEU A 221 -2.39 -16.29 0.35
C LEU A 221 -3.12 -17.63 0.23
N LEU A 222 -4.45 -17.66 0.25
CA LEU A 222 -5.22 -18.89 0.14
C LEU A 222 -5.20 -19.48 -1.27
N THR A 223 -4.88 -18.68 -2.29
CA THR A 223 -4.72 -19.14 -3.68
C THR A 223 -3.29 -19.58 -4.00
N ILE A 224 -2.28 -18.81 -3.57
CA ILE A 224 -0.86 -19.06 -3.96
C ILE A 224 -0.09 -19.85 -2.90
N HIS A 225 -0.37 -19.62 -1.62
CA HIS A 225 0.44 -20.09 -0.48
C HIS A 225 -0.40 -20.75 0.62
N ARG A 226 -1.46 -21.46 0.23
CA ARG A 226 -2.49 -22.00 1.14
C ARG A 226 -1.92 -22.70 2.40
N PRO A 227 -0.93 -23.62 2.31
CA PRO A 227 -0.45 -24.31 3.51
C PRO A 227 0.37 -23.41 4.45
N GLN A 228 0.94 -22.30 3.97
CA GLN A 228 1.72 -21.35 4.77
C GLN A 228 0.93 -20.09 5.17
N ALA A 229 -0.34 -20.00 4.79
CA ALA A 229 -1.14 -18.78 4.97
C ALA A 229 -1.44 -18.44 6.44
N PHE A 230 -1.35 -19.40 7.37
CA PHE A 230 -1.81 -19.21 8.75
C PHE A 230 -1.09 -18.07 9.49
N LEU A 231 0.25 -18.08 9.55
CA LEU A 231 1.02 -17.05 10.27
C LEU A 231 0.81 -15.62 9.72
N PRO A 232 0.94 -15.38 8.39
CA PRO A 232 0.71 -14.04 7.86
C PRO A 232 -0.74 -13.57 8.02
N LEU A 233 -1.72 -14.47 7.91
CA LEU A 233 -3.12 -14.13 8.19
C LEU A 233 -3.34 -13.81 9.66
N LEU A 234 -2.74 -14.59 10.57
CA LEU A 234 -2.79 -14.31 12.00
C LEU A 234 -2.20 -12.93 12.29
N ALA A 235 -1.05 -12.58 11.72
CA ALA A 235 -0.46 -11.25 11.86
C ALA A 235 -1.39 -10.15 11.31
N ALA A 236 -2.01 -10.36 10.15
CA ALA A 236 -2.95 -9.41 9.56
C ALA A 236 -4.20 -9.18 10.42
N VAL A 237 -4.78 -10.26 10.95
CA VAL A 237 -5.94 -10.22 11.84
C VAL A 237 -5.59 -9.57 13.18
N LEU A 238 -4.43 -9.91 13.77
CA LEU A 238 -3.98 -9.30 15.02
C LEU A 238 -3.71 -7.81 14.88
N GLY A 239 -3.04 -7.38 13.81
CA GLY A 239 -2.76 -5.96 13.57
C GLY A 239 -4.03 -5.17 13.28
N THR A 240 -4.86 -5.65 12.36
CA THR A 240 -6.14 -4.98 11.99
C THR A 240 -7.12 -4.98 13.15
N GLY A 241 -7.23 -6.10 13.87
CA GLY A 241 -8.05 -6.24 15.07
C GLY A 241 -7.55 -5.36 16.22
N GLY A 242 -6.24 -5.18 16.35
CA GLY A 242 -5.64 -4.23 17.28
C GLY A 242 -6.03 -2.78 16.96
N ALA A 243 -5.98 -2.38 15.68
CA ALA A 243 -6.45 -1.05 15.27
C ALA A 243 -7.95 -0.87 15.55
N ALA A 244 -8.77 -1.86 15.20
CA ALA A 244 -10.21 -1.85 15.47
C ALA A 244 -10.51 -1.76 16.98
N LEU A 245 -9.76 -2.48 17.81
CA LEU A 245 -9.88 -2.41 19.27
C LEU A 245 -9.50 -1.03 19.80
N ILE A 246 -8.41 -0.43 19.30
CA ILE A 246 -8.04 0.95 19.65
C ILE A 246 -9.19 1.91 19.33
N TYR A 247 -9.74 1.86 18.12
CA TYR A 247 -10.89 2.70 17.77
C TYR A 247 -12.12 2.45 18.63
N TRP A 248 -12.41 1.18 18.93
CA TRP A 248 -13.51 0.80 19.80
C TRP A 248 -13.40 1.37 21.21
N LEU A 249 -12.18 1.40 21.76
CA LEU A 249 -11.91 1.94 23.10
C LEU A 249 -11.90 3.47 23.14
N LEU A 250 -11.50 4.12 22.03
CA LEU A 250 -11.38 5.58 21.95
C LEU A 250 -12.70 6.28 21.63
N LEU A 251 -13.59 5.63 20.88
CA LEU A 251 -14.80 6.26 20.39
C LEU A 251 -16.01 5.98 21.28
N PRO A 252 -16.76 7.02 21.66
CA PRO A 252 -18.14 6.85 22.10
C PRO A 252 -18.93 5.97 21.12
N HIS A 253 -19.66 4.97 21.62
CA HIS A 253 -20.42 4.01 20.81
C HIS A 253 -21.55 4.64 19.95
N THR A 254 -21.69 5.96 19.98
CA THR A 254 -22.73 6.77 19.32
C THR A 254 -22.28 7.40 17.99
N ILE A 255 -21.06 7.12 17.51
CA ILE A 255 -20.42 7.86 16.39
C ILE A 255 -20.68 7.24 14.99
N PHE A 256 -21.41 6.14 14.88
CA PHE A 256 -21.82 5.62 13.57
C PHE A 256 -22.90 6.51 12.93
N GLN A 257 -22.45 7.57 12.27
CA GLN A 257 -23.32 8.46 11.52
C GLN A 257 -23.60 7.86 10.13
N PRO A 258 -24.84 7.99 9.62
CA PRO A 258 -25.15 7.60 8.25
C PRO A 258 -24.23 8.35 7.27
N ALA A 259 -23.98 7.74 6.11
CA ALA A 259 -23.20 8.40 5.07
C ALA A 259 -23.85 9.75 4.73
N PRO A 260 -23.08 10.85 4.63
CA PRO A 260 -23.64 12.16 4.35
C PRO A 260 -24.29 12.24 2.96
N THR A 261 -23.88 11.35 2.03
CA THR A 261 -24.51 11.18 0.71
C THR A 261 -24.77 9.71 0.40
N PRO A 262 -25.82 9.40 -0.39
CA PRO A 262 -26.07 8.03 -0.85
C PRO A 262 -24.93 7.55 -1.76
N PHE A 263 -24.28 6.45 -1.40
CA PHE A 263 -23.18 5.90 -2.19
C PHE A 263 -23.57 5.57 -3.64
N THR A 264 -24.82 5.14 -3.85
CA THR A 264 -25.35 4.76 -5.17
C THR A 264 -25.29 5.89 -6.19
N ASP A 265 -25.36 7.13 -5.73
CA ASP A 265 -25.42 8.30 -6.61
C ASP A 265 -24.04 8.62 -7.20
N HIS A 266 -22.98 8.14 -6.54
CA HIS A 266 -21.58 8.34 -6.88
C HIS A 266 -20.93 7.07 -7.47
N PHE A 267 -21.73 6.11 -7.94
CA PHE A 267 -21.21 4.88 -8.53
C PHE A 267 -20.59 5.16 -9.90
N LEU A 268 -19.44 4.53 -10.17
CA LEU A 268 -18.73 4.70 -11.43
C LEU A 268 -19.48 4.02 -12.58
N TYR A 269 -19.75 4.77 -13.64
CA TYR A 269 -20.29 4.22 -14.88
C TYR A 269 -19.16 3.58 -15.70
N PRO A 270 -19.40 2.44 -16.39
CA PRO A 270 -18.34 1.71 -17.10
C PRO A 270 -17.54 2.55 -18.10
N PHE A 271 -18.16 3.54 -18.75
CA PHE A 271 -17.47 4.42 -19.69
C PHE A 271 -16.49 5.41 -19.01
N GLN A 272 -16.71 5.75 -17.72
CA GLN A 272 -15.83 6.66 -16.97
C GLN A 272 -14.45 6.02 -16.69
N LEU A 273 -14.33 4.69 -16.74
CA LEU A 273 -13.04 3.96 -16.69
C LEU A 273 -12.15 4.21 -17.90
N PHE A 274 -12.72 4.71 -19.00
CA PHE A 274 -11.98 5.01 -20.24
C PHE A 274 -12.00 6.51 -20.56
N SER A 275 -12.58 7.33 -19.67
CA SER A 275 -12.67 8.77 -19.84
C SER A 275 -11.33 9.43 -19.52
N ALA A 276 -10.79 10.23 -20.44
CA ALA A 276 -9.61 11.06 -20.18
C ALA A 276 -9.95 12.37 -19.45
N ARG A 277 -11.17 12.54 -18.94
CA ARG A 277 -11.58 13.76 -18.21
C ARG A 277 -10.88 13.83 -16.86
N TRP A 278 -10.24 14.97 -16.61
CA TRP A 278 -9.61 15.32 -15.35
C TRP A 278 -10.24 16.59 -14.78
N GLY A 279 -11.37 16.43 -14.09
CA GLY A 279 -12.04 17.51 -13.40
C GLY A 279 -11.46 17.75 -12.01
N PHE A 280 -11.52 19.01 -11.57
CA PHE A 280 -11.25 19.43 -10.20
C PHE A 280 -12.59 19.78 -9.54
N GLY A 281 -13.00 19.02 -8.53
CA GLY A 281 -14.28 19.20 -7.85
C GLY A 281 -14.73 17.98 -7.04
N ALA A 282 -15.69 18.17 -6.15
CA ALA A 282 -16.31 17.06 -5.44
C ALA A 282 -17.08 16.15 -6.42
N SER A 283 -17.13 14.85 -6.12
CA SER A 283 -17.90 13.90 -6.91
C SER A 283 -19.35 14.38 -7.04
N GLN A 284 -19.86 14.37 -8.27
CA GLN A 284 -21.23 14.76 -8.58
C GLN A 284 -22.09 13.51 -8.79
N PRO A 285 -23.39 13.57 -8.47
CA PRO A 285 -24.28 12.45 -8.72
C PRO A 285 -24.46 12.22 -10.23
N GLY A 286 -24.41 10.95 -10.64
CA GLY A 286 -24.70 10.52 -12.00
C GLY A 286 -23.52 10.55 -12.99
N TRP A 287 -23.83 10.31 -14.26
CA TRP A 287 -22.84 10.02 -15.31
C TRP A 287 -21.97 11.23 -15.73
N ASN A 288 -22.37 12.45 -15.36
CA ASN A 288 -21.64 13.67 -15.68
C ASN A 288 -20.53 14.00 -14.68
N ASP A 289 -20.25 13.13 -13.70
CA ASP A 289 -19.13 13.33 -12.79
C ASP A 289 -17.81 13.41 -13.57
N GLY A 290 -17.13 14.54 -13.40
CA GLY A 290 -15.85 14.83 -14.03
C GLY A 290 -14.66 14.49 -13.13
N LEU A 291 -14.88 14.04 -11.89
CA LEU A 291 -13.83 13.61 -10.99
C LEU A 291 -13.07 12.42 -11.61
N SER A 292 -11.75 12.56 -11.76
CA SER A 292 -10.92 11.44 -12.21
C SER A 292 -10.84 10.39 -11.12
N LEU A 293 -11.31 9.18 -11.44
CA LEU A 293 -11.21 7.99 -10.60
C LEU A 293 -10.23 6.95 -11.17
N GLN A 294 -9.50 7.33 -12.23
CA GLN A 294 -8.36 6.61 -12.80
C GLN A 294 -7.07 7.07 -12.15
#